data_AF-A0A2V6BEE8-F1
#
_entry.id   AF-A0A2V6BEE8-F1
#
_cell.length_a   1.000
_cell.length_b   1.000
_cell.length_c   1.000
_cell.angle_alpha   90.00
_cell.angle_beta   90.00
_cell.angle_gamma   90.00
#
_symmetry.space_group_name_H-M   'P 1'
#
loop_
_entity.id
_entity.type
_entity.pdbx_description
1 polymer ?
#
loop_
_entity_poly.entity_id
_entity_poly.type
_entity_poly.pdbx_seq_one_letter_code
_entity_poly.pdbx_strand_id
1 'polypeptide(L)'
;MVSIAIEELPVVIKKDVEDYLEKHPRSPAAQLRPRMGMVDDIWLAFIGPKLRPGASGLGPTPLDALEDFNRHFMEPLISRNGSEPD
;
A
#
# COMPACT_ATOMS: atom_id res chain seq x y z
N MET A 1 -10.31 -5.77 11.79
CA MET A 1 -10.20 -5.22 10.43
C MET A 1 -10.15 -6.38 9.45
N VAL A 2 -11.03 -6.39 8.45
CA VAL A 2 -10.98 -7.36 7.35
C VAL A 2 -10.13 -6.73 6.24
N SER A 3 -9.15 -7.47 5.73
CA SER A 3 -8.41 -7.09 4.52
C SER A 3 -8.70 -8.09 3.42
N ILE A 4 -8.74 -7.60 2.19
CA ILE A 4 -9.07 -8.37 1.00
C ILE A 4 -8.03 -8.12 -0.09
N ALA A 5 -7.91 -9.05 -1.04
CA ALA A 5 -7.09 -8.81 -2.23
C ALA A 5 -7.75 -7.75 -3.13
N ILE A 6 -6.97 -7.16 -4.04
CA ILE A 6 -7.48 -6.14 -4.97
C ILE A 6 -8.59 -6.73 -5.86
N GLU A 7 -8.46 -7.99 -6.23
CA GLU A 7 -9.39 -8.74 -7.07
C GLU A 7 -10.77 -8.92 -6.40
N GLU A 8 -10.79 -8.91 -5.07
CA GLU A 8 -11.94 -9.11 -4.20
C GLU A 8 -12.63 -7.79 -3.81
N LEU A 9 -12.08 -6.64 -4.22
CA LEU A 9 -12.70 -5.33 -3.95
C LEU A 9 -14.07 -5.19 -4.65
N PRO A 10 -14.97 -4.37 -4.08
CA PRO A 10 -16.19 -3.95 -4.77
C PRO A 10 -15.88 -3.45 -6.18
N VAL A 11 -16.70 -3.83 -7.17
CA VAL A 11 -16.41 -3.65 -8.61
C VAL A 11 -15.99 -2.22 -8.98
N VAL A 12 -16.65 -1.21 -8.40
CA VAL A 12 -16.34 0.21 -8.67
C VAL A 12 -14.93 0.55 -8.18
N ILE A 13 -14.63 0.21 -6.92
CA ILE A 13 -13.33 0.46 -6.29
C ILE A 13 -12.22 -0.32 -7.00
N LYS A 14 -12.49 -1.59 -7.33
CA LYS A 14 -11.54 -2.44 -8.04
C LYS A 14 -11.15 -1.81 -9.37
N LYS A 15 -12.13 -1.33 -10.14
CA LYS A 15 -11.87 -0.72 -11.43
C LYS A 15 -10.93 0.48 -11.31
N ASP A 16 -11.22 1.39 -10.38
CA ASP A 16 -10.38 2.57 -10.18
C ASP A 16 -8.96 2.21 -9.73
N VAL A 17 -8.84 1.19 -8.88
CA VAL A 17 -7.54 0.65 -8.44
C VAL A 17 -6.79 0.02 -9.61
N GLU A 18 -7.40 -0.86 -10.39
CA GLU A 18 -6.74 -1.52 -11.52
C GLU A 18 -6.32 -0.51 -12.60
N ASP A 19 -7.20 0.45 -12.94
CA ASP A 19 -6.88 1.53 -13.88
C ASP A 19 -5.67 2.36 -13.39
N TYR A 20 -5.53 2.58 -12.08
CA TYR A 20 -4.34 3.21 -11.49
C TYR A 20 -3.09 2.32 -11.64
N LEU A 21 -3.17 1.04 -11.29
CA LEU A 21 -2.03 0.13 -11.38
C LEU A 21 -1.53 -0.05 -12.82
N GLU A 22 -2.45 -0.11 -13.79
CA GLU A 22 -2.13 -0.18 -15.23
C GLU A 22 -1.43 1.09 -15.73
N LYS A 23 -1.81 2.27 -15.23
CA LYS A 23 -1.14 3.55 -15.54
C LYS A 23 0.23 3.69 -14.87
N HIS A 24 0.46 2.97 -13.77
CA HIS A 24 1.68 3.01 -12.98
C HIS A 24 2.36 1.63 -12.84
N PRO A 25 2.72 0.96 -13.96
CA PRO A 25 3.12 -0.45 -13.96
C PRO A 25 4.46 -0.74 -13.25
N ARG A 26 5.28 0.30 -13.03
CA ARG A 26 6.56 0.19 -12.31
C ARG A 26 6.47 0.59 -10.83
N SER A 27 5.28 0.96 -10.35
CA SER A 27 5.09 1.28 -8.95
C SER A 27 5.16 0.02 -8.07
N PRO A 28 5.63 0.13 -6.81
CA PRO A 28 5.57 -0.97 -5.86
C PRO A 28 4.18 -1.60 -5.74
N ALA A 29 3.12 -0.78 -5.72
CA ALA A 29 1.74 -1.24 -5.69
C ALA A 29 1.38 -2.13 -6.88
N ALA A 30 1.80 -1.77 -8.10
CA ALA A 30 1.50 -2.55 -9.30
C ALA A 30 2.26 -3.90 -9.31
N GLN A 31 3.46 -3.93 -8.75
CA GLN A 31 4.30 -5.13 -8.71
C GLN A 31 3.90 -6.09 -7.58
N LEU A 32 3.56 -5.54 -6.42
CA LEU A 32 3.34 -6.31 -5.19
C LEU A 32 1.87 -6.55 -4.88
N ARG A 33 0.97 -5.80 -5.53
CA ARG A 33 -0.50 -5.88 -5.42
C ARG A 33 -0.94 -6.00 -3.95
N PRO A 34 -0.78 -4.92 -3.15
CA PRO A 34 -1.04 -4.98 -1.71
C PRO A 34 -2.46 -5.37 -1.37
N ARG A 35 -2.64 -5.99 -0.20
CA ARG A 35 -3.98 -6.20 0.35
C ARG A 35 -4.55 -4.85 0.75
N MET A 36 -5.85 -4.72 0.54
CA MET A 36 -6.60 -3.53 0.86
C MET A 36 -7.47 -3.79 2.08
N GLY A 37 -7.61 -2.80 2.94
CA GLY A 37 -8.65 -2.80 3.95
C GLY A 37 -8.97 -1.40 4.43
N MET A 38 -9.95 -1.32 5.32
CA MET A 38 -10.48 -0.06 5.81
C MET A 38 -10.63 -0.12 7.33
N VAL A 39 -10.21 0.95 8.00
CA VAL A 39 -10.42 1.19 9.43
C VAL A 39 -11.05 2.56 9.57
N ASP A 40 -12.24 2.61 10.18
CA ASP A 40 -13.10 3.79 10.16
C ASP A 40 -13.28 4.28 8.72
N ASP A 41 -12.77 5.47 8.39
CA ASP A 41 -12.82 6.07 7.05
C ASP A 41 -11.45 6.11 6.36
N ILE A 42 -10.46 5.36 6.86
CA ILE A 42 -9.10 5.33 6.35
C ILE A 42 -8.85 4.01 5.62
N TRP A 43 -8.43 4.12 4.36
CA TRP A 43 -7.93 3.02 3.55
C TRP A 43 -6.49 2.68 3.90
N LEU A 44 -6.21 1.38 3.88
CA LEU A 44 -4.92 0.78 4.15
C LEU A 44 -4.51 -0.12 2.99
N ALA A 45 -3.29 0.06 2.49
CA ALA A 45 -2.63 -0.82 1.54
C ALA A 45 -1.41 -1.44 2.22
N PHE A 46 -1.28 -2.78 2.28
CA PHE A 46 -0.13 -3.41 2.96
C PHE A 46 0.20 -4.81 2.41
N ILE A 47 1.43 -5.26 2.66
CA ILE A 47 1.93 -6.58 2.24
C ILE A 47 1.97 -7.57 3.40
N GLY A 48 1.46 -8.78 3.14
CA GLY A 48 1.52 -9.93 4.04
C GLY A 48 0.29 -10.09 4.94
N PRO A 49 0.30 -11.12 5.81
CA PRO A 49 -0.85 -11.48 6.64
C PRO A 49 -1.08 -10.52 7.82
N LYS A 50 -0.15 -9.60 8.08
CA LYS A 50 -0.21 -8.62 9.17
C LYS A 50 0.30 -7.27 8.68
N LEU A 51 -0.28 -6.19 9.19
CA LEU A 51 0.21 -4.83 8.97
C LEU A 51 1.66 -4.73 9.48
N ARG A 52 2.58 -4.25 8.65
CA ARG A 52 3.97 -3.99 9.03
C ARG A 52 4.26 -2.50 8.87
N PRO A 53 4.82 -1.83 9.90
CA PRO A 53 5.28 -0.46 9.78
C PRO A 53 6.30 -0.34 8.63
N GLY A 54 6.20 0.74 7.83
CA GLY A 54 7.11 1.02 6.71
C GLY A 54 6.85 0.24 5.42
N ALA A 55 5.89 -0.69 5.40
CA ALA A 55 5.44 -1.39 4.20
C ALA A 55 3.90 -1.34 4.09
N SER A 56 3.34 -0.19 4.48
CA SER A 56 1.92 0.10 4.45
C SER A 56 1.70 1.53 3.97
N GLY A 57 0.62 1.76 3.23
CA GLY A 57 0.13 3.09 2.87
C GLY A 57 -1.24 3.35 3.44
N LEU A 58 -1.52 4.63 3.73
CA LEU A 58 -2.75 5.13 4.32
C LEU A 58 -3.34 6.24 3.47
N GLY A 59 -4.68 6.31 3.40
CA GLY A 59 -5.32 7.42 2.71
C GLY A 59 -6.84 7.46 2.88
N PRO A 60 -7.50 8.60 2.59
CA PRO A 60 -8.96 8.70 2.61
C PRO A 60 -9.61 7.95 1.44
N THR A 61 -8.86 7.64 0.38
CA THR A 61 -9.31 6.80 -0.74
C THR A 61 -8.39 5.61 -0.97
N PRO A 62 -8.85 4.57 -1.70
CA PRO A 62 -8.00 3.46 -2.10
C PRO A 62 -6.76 3.92 -2.87
N LEU A 63 -6.88 4.92 -3.75
CA LEU A 63 -5.78 5.43 -4.55
C LEU A 63 -4.77 6.19 -3.69
N ASP A 64 -5.24 7.01 -2.74
CA ASP A 64 -4.36 7.72 -1.80
C ASP A 64 -3.53 6.73 -0.97
N ALA A 65 -4.15 5.63 -0.51
CA ALA A 65 -3.44 4.59 0.21
C ALA A 65 -2.39 3.87 -0.67
N LEU A 66 -2.64 3.72 -1.97
CA LEU A 66 -1.64 3.18 -2.91
C LEU A 66 -0.51 4.17 -3.20
N GLU A 67 -0.82 5.46 -3.34
CA GLU A 67 0.20 6.51 -3.49
C GLU A 67 1.10 6.58 -2.26
N ASP A 68 0.51 6.56 -1.08
CA ASP A 68 1.24 6.55 0.20
C ASP A 68 2.09 5.28 0.33
N PHE A 69 1.54 4.11 -0.03
CA PHE A 69 2.29 2.85 -0.07
C PHE A 69 3.47 2.93 -1.03
N ASN A 70 3.27 3.49 -2.23
CA ASN A 70 4.33 3.66 -3.22
C ASN A 70 5.45 4.57 -2.73
N ARG A 71 5.13 5.62 -1.97
CA ARG A 71 6.10 6.55 -1.37
C ARG A 71 6.88 5.90 -0.24
N HIS A 72 6.20 5.22 0.68
CA HIS A 72 6.82 4.60 1.85
C HIS A 72 7.57 3.30 1.53
N PHE A 73 7.18 2.59 0.46
CA PHE A 73 7.97 1.45 -0.03
C PHE A 73 9.31 1.90 -0.64
N MET A 74 9.37 3.13 -1.16
CA MET A 74 10.60 3.76 -1.63
C MET A 74 11.42 4.39 -0.50
N GLU A 75 10.89 4.45 0.73
CA GLU A 75 11.65 4.92 1.87
C GLU A 75 12.73 3.90 2.16
N PRO A 76 14.01 4.27 2.00
CA PRO A 76 15.05 3.28 1.99
C PRO A 76 15.10 2.59 3.35
N LEU A 77 15.48 1.31 3.33
CA LEU A 77 16.08 0.61 4.46
C LEU A 77 17.41 1.27 4.94
N ILE A 78 17.66 2.55 4.63
CA ILE A 78 18.81 3.39 5.03
C ILE A 78 18.51 4.11 6.36
N SER A 79 17.87 3.42 7.30
CA SER A 79 17.87 3.83 8.71
C SER A 79 17.77 2.64 9.65
N ARG A 80 18.57 1.59 9.37
CA ARG A 80 18.89 0.59 10.41
C ARG A 80 20.21 -0.16 10.26
N ASN A 81 21.11 0.27 9.38
CA ASN A 81 22.51 -0.17 9.39
C ASN A 81 23.44 1.04 9.56
N GLY A 82 23.98 1.22 10.76
CA GLY A 82 25.20 1.99 10.99
C GLY A 82 25.01 3.44 11.42
N SER A 83 24.61 3.67 12.67
CA SER A 83 24.98 4.86 13.44
C SER A 83 24.76 4.57 14.93
N GLU A 84 25.67 3.79 15.53
CA GLU A 84 26.01 4.03 16.93
C GLU A 84 27.22 4.97 16.92
N PRO A 85 27.17 6.12 17.60
CA PRO A 85 28.32 7.01 17.75
C PRO A 85 29.32 6.42 18.77
N ASP A 86 30.62 6.56 18.47
CA ASP A 86 31.73 6.40 19.43
C ASP A 86 31.58 7.37 20.62
#